data_AF-A0A7S1ZW46-F1
#
_entry.id   AF-A0A7S1ZW46-F1
#
_cell.length_a   1.000
_cell.length_b   1.000
_cell.length_c   1.000
_cell.angle_alpha   90.00
_cell.angle_beta   90.00
_cell.angle_gamma   90.00
#
_symmetry.space_group_name_H-M   'P 1'
#
loop_
_entity.id
_entity.type
_entity.pdbx_description
1 polymer ?
#
loop_
_entity_poly.entity_id
_entity_poly.type
_entity_poly.pdbx_seq_one_letter_code
_entity_poly.pdbx_strand_id
1 'polypeptide(L)'
;VSGCWGVGSEVLFTSQTLTYEDDEVRTIVDVATTSDGMFATIKLDSAVYPTSVVVDDDPNAAAFAGEVALLTRNVIVEGDDANSPDHGGYLMVYRTPNVKQTIEGIEFKKMGQLGIF
;
A
#
# COMPACT_ATOMS: atom_id res chain seq x y z
N VAL A 1 -7.80 12.94 3.02
CA VAL A 1 -7.21 11.99 4.00
C VAL A 1 -8.25 11.44 4.98
N SER A 2 -9.23 12.23 5.44
CA SER A 2 -10.22 11.90 6.48
C SER A 2 -11.21 10.74 6.22
N GLY A 3 -11.04 9.95 5.16
CA GLY A 3 -11.83 8.75 4.89
C GLY A 3 -11.00 7.54 4.44
N CYS A 4 -9.68 7.71 4.33
CA CYS A 4 -8.80 6.66 3.80
C CYS A 4 -7.87 6.07 4.85
N TRP A 5 -7.75 6.67 6.04
CA TRP A 5 -6.84 6.24 7.12
C TRP A 5 -7.60 6.38 8.44
N GLY A 6 -7.68 5.32 9.23
CA GLY A 6 -8.48 5.31 10.46
C GLY A 6 -7.79 4.56 11.58
N VAL A 7 -8.22 4.80 12.82
CA VAL A 7 -7.76 4.03 13.98
C VAL A 7 -8.10 2.56 13.79
N GLY A 8 -7.13 1.67 14.06
CA GLY A 8 -7.22 0.23 13.82
C GLY A 8 -6.78 -0.21 12.42
N SER A 9 -6.51 0.74 11.50
CA SER A 9 -5.93 0.42 10.21
C SER A 9 -4.47 -0.01 10.32
N GLU A 10 -4.07 -0.99 9.51
CA GLU A 10 -2.69 -1.41 9.36
C GLU A 10 -2.01 -0.63 8.22
N VAL A 11 -0.76 -0.23 8.46
CA VAL A 11 0.12 0.44 7.51
C VAL A 11 1.40 -0.40 7.38
N LEU A 12 1.71 -0.81 6.16
CA LEU A 12 2.98 -1.41 5.78
C LEU A 12 3.99 -0.31 5.49
N PHE A 13 5.14 -0.39 6.12
CA PHE A 13 6.36 0.29 5.76
C PHE A 13 7.19 -0.72 4.96
N THR A 14 7.46 -0.42 3.69
CA THR A 14 8.36 -1.26 2.88
C THR A 14 9.75 -1.24 3.49
N SER A 15 10.55 -2.28 3.25
CA SER A 15 11.94 -2.31 3.71
C SER A 15 12.65 -0.97 3.47
N GLN A 16 13.23 -0.43 4.54
CA GLN A 16 13.97 0.83 4.57
C GLN A 16 15.47 0.58 4.76
N THR A 17 15.92 -0.66 4.52
CA THR A 17 17.31 -1.11 4.60
C THR A 17 17.77 -1.63 3.23
N LEU A 18 19.02 -2.11 3.16
CA LEU A 18 19.54 -2.84 2.00
C LEU A 18 19.01 -4.29 1.91
N THR A 19 18.14 -4.71 2.83
CA THR A 19 17.63 -6.08 2.97
C THR A 19 16.13 -6.11 2.80
N TYR A 20 15.65 -6.92 1.84
CA TYR A 20 14.22 -6.97 1.47
C TYR A 20 13.29 -7.47 2.59
N GLU A 21 13.84 -8.05 3.67
CA GLU A 21 13.09 -8.68 4.77
C GLU A 21 12.72 -7.71 5.91
N ASP A 22 13.17 -6.46 5.86
CA ASP A 22 12.93 -5.48 6.92
C ASP A 22 11.66 -4.64 6.67
N ASP A 23 10.64 -5.23 6.03
CA ASP A 23 9.33 -4.62 5.97
C ASP A 23 8.61 -4.71 7.32
N GLU A 24 7.81 -3.71 7.64
CA GLU A 24 7.16 -3.60 8.94
C GLU A 24 5.70 -3.20 8.80
N VAL A 25 4.82 -3.90 9.51
CA VAL A 25 3.42 -3.50 9.65
C VAL A 25 3.21 -2.80 11.00
N ARG A 26 2.44 -1.72 10.99
CA ARG A 26 2.06 -0.94 12.18
C ARG A 26 0.59 -0.62 12.18
N THR A 27 0.01 -0.49 13.36
CA THR A 27 -1.40 -0.13 13.53
C THR A 27 -1.54 1.36 13.83
N ILE A 28 -2.47 2.04 13.15
CA ILE A 28 -2.83 3.42 13.44
C ILE A 28 -3.64 3.45 14.75
N VAL A 29 -3.18 4.22 15.74
CA VAL A 29 -3.87 4.39 17.03
C VAL A 29 -4.52 5.77 17.18
N ASP A 30 -4.13 6.74 16.37
CA ASP A 30 -4.76 8.07 16.34
C ASP A 30 -4.60 8.75 14.97
N VAL A 31 -5.57 9.58 14.59
CA VAL A 31 -5.54 10.39 13.36
C VAL A 31 -6.02 11.81 13.68
N ALA A 32 -5.11 12.77 13.64
CA ALA A 32 -5.41 14.17 13.87
C ALA A 32 -5.26 14.97 12.56
N THR A 33 -6.36 15.53 12.06
CA THR A 33 -6.31 16.42 10.89
C THR A 33 -5.80 17.80 11.30
N THR A 34 -4.95 18.41 10.48
CA THR A 34 -4.48 19.79 10.70
C THR A 34 -5.63 20.78 10.57
N SER A 35 -5.48 21.98 11.15
CA SER A 35 -6.54 23.00 11.16
C SER A 35 -6.98 23.47 9.78
N ASP A 36 -6.13 23.32 8.76
CA ASP A 36 -6.41 23.63 7.35
C ASP A 36 -7.10 22.48 6.59
N GLY A 37 -7.29 21.31 7.23
CA GLY A 37 -7.91 20.13 6.61
C GLY A 37 -7.07 19.44 5.54
N MET A 38 -5.88 19.97 5.21
CA MET A 38 -5.06 19.50 4.10
C MET A 38 -4.20 18.29 4.49
N PHE A 39 -3.70 18.29 5.73
CA PHE A 39 -2.81 17.25 6.23
C PHE A 39 -3.46 16.49 7.38
N ALA A 40 -2.95 15.29 7.64
CA ALA A 40 -3.26 14.56 8.85
C ALA A 40 -1.97 14.00 9.45
N THR A 41 -1.89 14.06 10.76
CA THR A 41 -0.88 13.34 11.54
C THR A 41 -1.48 12.01 11.96
N ILE A 42 -0.80 10.92 11.64
CA ILE A 42 -1.14 9.58 12.11
C ILE A 42 -0.19 9.18 13.24
N LYS A 43 -0.75 8.59 14.30
CA LYS A 43 0.04 7.98 15.38
C LYS A 43 0.00 6.47 15.23
N LEU A 44 1.15 5.83 15.37
CA LEU A 44 1.29 4.38 15.31
C LEU A 44 1.34 3.76 16.72
N ASP A 45 1.03 2.48 16.80
CA ASP A 45 1.10 1.65 18.00
C ASP A 45 2.52 1.49 18.56
N SER A 46 3.53 1.54 17.69
CA SER A 46 4.94 1.49 18.05
C SER A 46 5.82 2.24 17.04
N ALA A 47 7.08 2.46 17.41
CA ALA A 47 8.05 3.08 16.51
C ALA A 47 8.33 2.17 15.30
N VAL A 48 8.65 2.79 14.17
CA VAL A 48 9.11 2.10 12.95
C VAL A 48 10.63 1.94 13.00
N TYR A 49 11.12 0.75 12.65
CA TYR A 49 12.52 0.40 12.63
C TYR A 49 12.95 -0.17 11.27
N PRO A 50 14.10 0.24 10.72
CA PRO A 50 14.91 1.37 11.16
C PRO A 50 14.14 2.69 10.96
N THR A 51 14.48 3.71 11.75
CA THR A 51 13.86 5.03 11.58
C THR A 51 14.34 5.63 10.25
N SER A 52 13.50 5.66 9.21
CA SER A 52 13.79 6.34 7.93
C SER A 52 13.85 7.86 8.00
N VAL A 53 13.73 8.43 9.20
CA VAL A 53 13.82 9.86 9.37
C VAL A 53 15.29 10.22 9.37
N VAL A 54 15.71 10.89 8.30
CA VAL A 54 16.89 11.75 8.33
C VAL A 54 16.78 12.56 9.61
N VAL A 55 17.63 12.28 10.60
CA VAL A 55 17.96 13.32 11.56
C VAL A 55 18.60 14.38 10.67
N ASP A 56 17.93 15.51 10.46
CA ASP A 56 18.30 16.60 9.52
C ASP A 56 19.76 17.08 9.67
N ASP A 57 20.44 16.64 10.74
CA ASP A 57 21.81 16.94 11.12
C ASP A 57 22.86 15.81 10.92
N ASP A 58 22.52 14.61 10.40
CA ASP A 58 23.54 13.56 10.12
C ASP A 58 23.85 13.44 8.62
N PRO A 59 24.98 14.02 8.14
CA PRO A 59 25.40 13.91 6.74
C PRO A 59 25.82 12.50 6.32
N ASN A 60 25.88 11.53 7.24
CA ASN A 60 26.17 10.13 6.96
C ASN A 60 24.94 9.22 7.02
N ALA A 61 23.76 9.75 7.36
CA ALA A 61 22.53 8.97 7.33
C ALA A 61 22.18 8.60 5.89
N ALA A 62 22.18 7.31 5.58
CA ALA A 62 21.72 6.82 4.29
C ALA A 62 20.21 7.10 4.17
N ALA A 63 19.85 8.09 3.37
CA ALA A 63 18.45 8.42 3.09
C ALA A 63 17.85 7.36 2.17
N PHE A 64 16.99 6.51 2.72
CA PHE A 64 16.14 5.63 1.93
C PHE A 64 14.74 6.25 1.85
N ALA A 65 14.27 6.53 0.63
CA ALA A 65 12.89 6.93 0.41
C ALA A 65 11.98 5.73 0.73
N GLY A 66 11.48 5.67 1.96
CA GLY A 66 10.57 4.62 2.40
C GLY A 66 9.19 4.80 1.79
N GLU A 67 8.65 3.74 1.21
CA GLU A 67 7.26 3.70 0.75
C GLU A 67 6.36 3.20 1.89
N VAL A 68 5.14 3.73 1.96
CA VAL A 68 4.13 3.30 2.93
C VAL A 68 2.84 2.90 2.22
N ALA A 69 2.27 1.76 2.59
CA ALA A 69 1.02 1.25 2.05
C ALA A 69 0.00 1.01 3.16
N LEU A 70 -1.27 1.32 2.92
CA LEU A 70 -2.34 1.01 3.87
C LEU A 70 -2.88 -0.40 3.57
N LEU A 71 -2.78 -1.32 4.53
CA LEU A 71 -3.19 -2.72 4.37
C LEU A 71 -4.69 -2.93 4.61
N THR A 72 -5.35 -2.05 5.37
CA THR A 72 -6.81 -2.12 5.51
C THR A 72 -7.50 -1.48 4.30
N ARG A 73 -7.58 -2.23 3.20
CA ARG A 73 -8.45 -1.88 2.06
C ARG A 73 -9.09 -3.14 1.50
N ASN A 74 -10.42 -3.09 1.36
CA ASN A 74 -11.11 -3.91 0.37
C ASN A 74 -10.82 -3.27 -0.99
N VAL A 75 -9.78 -3.76 -1.67
CA VAL A 75 -9.43 -3.25 -2.99
C VAL A 75 -10.41 -3.84 -4.00
N ILE A 76 -11.03 -2.98 -4.81
CA ILE A 76 -11.78 -3.41 -5.98
C ILE A 76 -10.94 -3.03 -7.20
N VAL A 77 -10.55 -4.03 -7.99
CA VAL A 77 -9.99 -3.82 -9.32
C VAL A 77 -11.09 -4.07 -10.33
N GLU A 78 -11.45 -3.04 -11.08
CA GLU A 78 -12.54 -3.09 -12.04
C GLU A 78 -12.01 -2.75 -13.43
N GLY A 79 -12.27 -3.64 -14.39
CA GLY A 79 -12.05 -3.33 -15.81
C GLY A 79 -13.06 -2.28 -16.27
N ASP A 80 -12.60 -1.23 -16.94
CA ASP A 80 -13.44 -0.20 -17.51
C ASP A 80 -13.20 -0.08 -19.02
N ASP A 81 -14.20 -0.45 -19.81
CA ASP A 81 -14.33 -0.08 -21.21
C ASP A 81 -15.81 0.22 -21.49
N ALA A 82 -16.21 1.47 -21.25
CA ALA A 82 -17.59 1.93 -21.45
C ALA A 82 -18.10 1.74 -22.90
N ASN A 83 -17.21 1.51 -23.87
CA ASN A 83 -17.55 1.44 -25.29
C ASN A 83 -17.56 0.01 -25.84
N SER A 84 -17.08 -0.98 -25.08
CA SER A 84 -16.98 -2.37 -25.52
C SER A 84 -17.40 -3.31 -24.37
N PRO A 85 -18.68 -3.74 -24.30
CA PRO A 85 -19.18 -4.59 -23.22
C PRO A 85 -18.50 -5.97 -23.18
N ASP A 86 -17.83 -6.36 -24.26
CA ASP A 86 -17.09 -7.62 -24.40
C ASP A 86 -15.64 -7.52 -23.89
N HIS A 87 -15.19 -6.33 -23.49
CA HIS A 87 -13.85 -6.07 -22.97
C HIS A 87 -13.88 -5.80 -21.47
N GLY A 88 -13.10 -6.57 -20.73
CA GLY A 88 -12.86 -6.38 -19.30
C GLY A 88 -11.37 -6.32 -18.98
N GLY A 89 -11.05 -6.06 -17.72
CA GLY A 89 -9.68 -6.04 -17.22
C GLY A 89 -9.03 -7.42 -17.27
N TYR A 90 -7.70 -7.47 -17.30
CA TYR A 90 -6.96 -8.73 -17.17
C TYR A 90 -6.00 -8.67 -15.97
N LEU A 91 -5.85 -9.79 -15.29
CA LEU A 91 -4.84 -9.99 -14.25
C LEU A 91 -3.92 -11.11 -14.69
N MET A 92 -2.61 -10.86 -14.67
CA MET A 92 -1.61 -11.89 -14.94
C MET A 92 -0.65 -11.96 -13.76
N VAL A 93 -0.54 -13.14 -13.14
CA VAL A 93 0.46 -13.43 -12.12
C VAL A 93 1.60 -14.18 -12.77
N TYR A 94 2.74 -13.51 -12.96
CA TYR A 94 3.94 -14.17 -13.47
C TYR A 94 4.56 -15.03 -12.37
N ARG A 95 4.88 -16.28 -12.70
CA ARG A 95 5.54 -17.19 -11.76
C ARG A 95 6.97 -16.73 -11.50
N THR A 96 7.25 -16.36 -10.26
CA THR A 96 8.62 -16.13 -9.80
C THR A 96 9.10 -17.36 -9.01
N PRO A 97 10.15 -18.08 -9.48
CA PRO A 97 10.63 -19.28 -8.79
C PRO A 97 11.01 -18.99 -7.34
N ASN A 98 10.61 -19.89 -6.42
CA ASN A 98 10.89 -19.81 -4.98
C ASN A 98 10.28 -18.60 -4.25
N VAL A 99 9.43 -17.81 -4.91
CA VAL A 99 8.70 -16.70 -4.28
C VAL A 99 7.24 -17.11 -4.12
N LYS A 100 6.75 -17.14 -2.89
CA LYS A 100 5.33 -17.35 -2.61
C LYS A 100 4.57 -16.08 -2.97
N GLN A 101 3.68 -16.17 -3.97
CA GLN A 101 2.81 -15.07 -4.39
C GLN A 101 1.40 -15.33 -3.83
N THR A 102 0.94 -14.47 -2.91
CA THR A 102 -0.39 -14.57 -2.28
C THR A 102 -1.22 -13.37 -2.71
N ILE A 103 -2.47 -13.60 -3.11
CA ILE A 103 -3.46 -12.56 -3.37
C ILE A 103 -4.63 -12.80 -2.41
N GLU A 104 -4.91 -11.84 -1.54
CA GLU A 104 -5.97 -11.94 -0.53
C GLU A 104 -6.65 -10.59 -0.32
N GLY A 105 -7.91 -10.61 0.15
CA GLY A 105 -8.64 -9.38 0.50
C GLY A 105 -9.03 -8.45 -0.67
N ILE A 106 -9.05 -8.97 -1.91
CA ILE A 106 -9.32 -8.19 -3.12
C ILE A 106 -10.53 -8.72 -3.90
N GLU A 107 -11.32 -7.81 -4.47
CA GLU A 107 -12.45 -8.11 -5.36
C GLU A 107 -12.09 -7.68 -6.80
N PHE A 108 -12.35 -8.57 -7.76
CA PHE A 108 -12.15 -8.28 -9.19
C PHE A 108 -13.50 -8.21 -9.89
N LYS A 109 -13.78 -7.09 -10.57
CA LYS A 109 -15.04 -6.84 -11.31
C LYS A 109 -14.75 -6.59 -12.78
N LYS A 110 -15.70 -6.98 -13.65
CA LYS A 110 -15.63 -6.73 -15.10
C LYS A 110 -14.27 -7.15 -15.70
N MET A 111 -13.86 -8.39 -15.43
CA MET A 111 -12.60 -8.96 -15.92
C MET A 111 -12.84 -9.97 -17.05
N GLY A 112 -11.80 -10.20 -17.85
CA GLY A 112 -11.83 -11.12 -18.99
C GLY A 112 -12.35 -10.46 -20.27
N GLN A 113 -12.14 -11.13 -21.40
CA GLN A 113 -12.61 -10.70 -22.71
C GLN A 113 -13.27 -11.89 -23.41
N LEU A 114 -14.38 -11.64 -24.11
CA LEU A 114 -15.02 -12.68 -24.92
C LEU A 114 -14.07 -13.12 -26.05
N GLY A 115 -13.79 -14.41 -26.13
CA GLY A 115 -12.98 -14.97 -27.21
C GLY A 115 -13.73 -14.88 -28.54
N ILE A 116 -13.00 -14.50 -29.59
CA ILE A 116 -13.48 -14.63 -30.97
C ILE A 116 -13.45 -16.12 -31.35
N PHE A 117 -14.61 -16.68 -31.68
CA PHE A 117 -14.77 -18.04 -32.22
C PHE A 117 -14.63 -18.05 -33.74
#